data_AF-A0A956SU59-F1
#
_entry.id   AF-A0A956SU59-F1
#
_cell.length_a   1.000
_cell.length_b   1.000
_cell.length_c   1.000
_cell.angle_alpha   90.00
_cell.angle_beta   90.00
_cell.angle_gamma   90.00
#
_symmetry.space_group_name_H-M   'P 1'
#
loop_
_entity.id
_entity.type
_entity.pdbx_description
1 polymer ?
#
loop_
_entity_poly.entity_id
_entity_poly.type
_entity_poly.pdbx_seq_one_letter_code
_entity_poly.pdbx_strand_id
1 'polypeptide(L)'
;MSLFPTPTISMRGRSSTFALAHSIAAAASLALASTALAAEPAPSPITVPPQGPGTPEDHQVPPLPAFDWGNDPGEPDPADRRIAVFEPETGAELIVDGAREPGDLPDDPRYEPDSLYPPFDPPPGAVAKSPSALVAEPNTSAFPWRTIVQLRISNGTDRWSCTGETVGPFQILTAAHCLYGHQWLVGYSGWATEVIAYPGQTDVLAPTGVPEFPYGEARGILFRIDARWQVVPNPGSDWGMITLDRRAGDRVGWMARSSTVGSSIHYAGYPKEGPYSSLNQVIQHGYDAGNVTLALADTTYFSGNVYGGMSGGPSWRVAAGPIDFLVGNHSGKALGVAADSKLTNAKRQDLNDWIASDTTYIPPVDRAEVFPDGPINAYPSTIVRGHDLDVDVALVNMGYVHSGAITVRFYLRGQFPPTPAGTYLIGTRTLAGLGPMQRYQWTESMPISPTLPSGHYDFGWEIDATASEYDTTNNDGWLLARTISLESCVDADQDGYGTISSNTCPIHYQVDCDDANPAVHPGAPEIPGNGIDDNCNGTQQCGVVPAIPGASELGRAMAFAAPLLVLVPGGMFMRGRMRRMR
;
A
#
# COMPACT_ATOMS: atom_id res chain seq x y z
N MET A 1 7.83 26.80 -64.18
CA MET A 1 6.58 26.16 -63.74
C MET A 1 6.39 26.51 -62.26
N SER A 2 6.12 27.79 -61.95
CA SER A 2 4.80 28.43 -61.74
C SER A 2 4.07 27.84 -60.52
N LEU A 3 4.26 28.40 -59.31
CA LEU A 3 3.60 29.60 -58.74
C LEU A 3 2.18 29.32 -58.21
N PHE A 4 2.01 29.52 -56.90
CA PHE A 4 0.77 29.87 -56.17
C PHE A 4 -0.07 30.94 -56.93
N PRO A 5 -1.41 31.06 -56.73
CA PRO A 5 -1.97 31.56 -55.46
C PRO A 5 -3.41 31.15 -55.06
N THR A 6 -3.74 31.50 -53.81
CA THR A 6 -5.09 31.73 -53.23
C THR A 6 -5.95 32.74 -54.02
N PRO A 7 -7.27 32.79 -53.73
CA PRO A 7 -7.83 34.05 -53.20
C PRO A 7 -8.86 33.92 -52.04
N THR A 8 -8.67 34.84 -51.08
CA THR A 8 -9.59 35.75 -50.33
C THR A 8 -11.03 35.98 -50.92
N ILE A 9 -12.11 36.46 -50.24
CA ILE A 9 -12.38 37.35 -49.07
C ILE A 9 -13.90 37.30 -48.75
N SER A 10 -14.31 37.60 -47.49
CA SER A 10 -15.36 38.59 -47.06
C SER A 10 -16.05 38.16 -45.74
N MET A 11 -15.58 38.63 -44.58
CA MET A 11 -15.93 39.88 -43.88
C MET A 11 -17.39 40.01 -43.39
N ARG A 12 -17.56 39.93 -42.07
CA ARG A 12 -18.20 40.91 -41.16
C ARG A 12 -17.99 40.37 -39.74
N GLY A 13 -17.45 41.07 -38.74
CA GLY A 13 -17.05 42.47 -38.64
C GLY A 13 -17.34 42.93 -37.22
N ARG A 14 -16.25 43.23 -36.47
CA ARG A 14 -16.13 44.23 -35.38
C ARG A 14 -16.96 43.98 -34.10
N SER A 15 -16.51 44.31 -32.90
CA SER A 15 -15.29 44.97 -32.43
C SER A 15 -15.23 44.87 -30.90
N SER A 16 -14.00 44.73 -30.42
CA SER A 16 -13.48 44.92 -29.06
C SER A 16 -13.92 46.21 -28.36
N THR A 17 -14.05 46.17 -27.02
CA THR A 17 -13.39 47.14 -26.12
C THR A 17 -13.32 46.64 -24.67
N PHE A 18 -12.11 46.78 -24.12
CA PHE A 18 -11.68 46.81 -22.72
C PHE A 18 -12.64 47.53 -21.74
N ALA A 19 -12.70 47.08 -20.47
CA ALA A 19 -12.01 47.72 -19.33
C ALA A 19 -12.49 47.24 -17.94
N LEU A 20 -11.49 47.06 -17.08
CA LEU A 20 -11.41 47.30 -15.62
C LEU A 20 -12.30 46.58 -14.59
N ALA A 21 -11.54 45.98 -13.65
CA ALA A 21 -11.83 45.63 -12.27
C ALA A 21 -12.85 46.50 -11.52
N HIS A 22 -13.60 45.88 -10.59
CA HIS A 22 -13.77 46.32 -9.20
C HIS A 22 -14.26 45.14 -8.33
N SER A 23 -13.62 44.99 -7.19
CA SER A 23 -13.96 44.13 -6.04
C SER A 23 -15.34 44.48 -5.48
N ILE A 24 -16.10 43.52 -4.94
CA ILE A 24 -17.02 43.67 -3.79
C ILE A 24 -17.29 42.29 -3.18
N ALA A 25 -17.21 42.25 -1.85
CA ALA A 25 -17.49 41.13 -0.97
C ALA A 25 -18.93 40.61 -1.06
N ALA A 26 -19.13 39.29 -0.97
CA ALA A 26 -20.43 38.71 -0.67
C ALA A 26 -20.44 38.25 0.80
N ALA A 27 -21.18 39.00 1.61
CA ALA A 27 -21.47 38.70 3.00
C ALA A 27 -22.41 37.49 3.11
N ALA A 28 -22.11 36.61 4.08
CA ALA A 28 -23.03 35.60 4.56
C ALA A 28 -24.18 36.26 5.34
N SER A 29 -25.42 36.01 4.91
CA SER A 29 -26.61 36.35 5.68
C SER A 29 -27.19 35.06 6.26
N LEU A 30 -27.03 34.91 7.59
CA LEU A 30 -27.82 34.01 8.42
C LEU A 30 -29.30 34.44 8.35
N ALA A 31 -30.17 33.52 7.96
CA ALA A 31 -31.59 33.62 8.22
C ALA A 31 -31.99 32.49 9.18
N LEU A 32 -32.27 32.85 10.44
CA LEU A 32 -33.00 31.99 11.37
C LEU A 32 -34.44 31.85 10.88
N ALA A 33 -34.86 30.62 10.59
CA ALA A 33 -36.27 30.26 10.54
C ALA A 33 -36.59 29.39 11.76
N SER A 34 -37.41 29.92 12.66
CA SER A 34 -38.07 29.14 13.70
C SER A 34 -39.30 28.46 13.08
N THR A 35 -39.41 27.15 13.26
CA THR A 35 -40.67 26.43 13.07
C THR A 35 -40.88 25.46 14.23
N ALA A 36 -42.13 25.44 14.68
CA ALA A 36 -42.59 24.88 15.92
C ALA A 36 -42.56 23.35 15.95
N LEU A 37 -42.27 22.81 17.13
CA LEU A 37 -42.34 21.40 17.49
C LEU A 37 -43.81 20.93 17.42
N ALA A 38 -44.15 20.06 16.48
CA ALA A 38 -45.39 19.29 16.49
C ALA A 38 -45.10 17.92 17.11
N ALA A 39 -45.75 17.62 18.23
CA ALA A 39 -45.67 16.33 18.90
C ALA A 39 -46.41 15.24 18.11
N GLU A 40 -45.77 14.09 17.90
CA GLU A 40 -46.39 12.90 17.32
C GLU A 40 -47.41 12.26 18.29
N PRO A 41 -48.49 11.62 17.79
CA PRO A 41 -49.46 10.94 18.64
C PRO A 41 -48.91 9.61 19.17
N ALA A 42 -49.17 9.34 20.45
CA ALA A 42 -48.77 8.11 21.12
C ALA A 42 -49.43 6.85 20.48
N PRO A 43 -48.73 5.71 20.41
CA PRO A 43 -49.30 4.47 19.89
C PRO A 43 -50.33 3.87 20.86
N SER A 44 -51.44 3.38 20.29
CA SER A 44 -52.53 2.70 21.02
C SER A 44 -52.07 1.42 21.72
N PRO A 45 -52.61 1.07 22.90
CA PRO A 45 -52.21 -0.14 23.63
C PRO A 45 -52.73 -1.41 22.93
N ILE A 46 -51.82 -2.35 22.69
CA ILE A 46 -52.14 -3.71 22.23
C ILE A 46 -52.86 -4.45 23.37
N THR A 47 -54.04 -4.97 23.09
CA THR A 47 -54.80 -5.84 24.01
C THR A 47 -54.44 -7.30 23.74
N VAL A 48 -53.89 -7.98 24.74
CA VAL A 48 -53.59 -9.43 24.69
C VAL A 48 -54.84 -10.20 25.17
N PRO A 49 -55.36 -11.19 24.42
CA PRO A 49 -56.47 -12.02 24.91
C PRO A 49 -55.98 -13.04 25.96
N PRO A 50 -56.84 -13.46 26.90
CA PRO A 50 -56.42 -14.28 28.03
C PRO A 50 -56.09 -15.72 27.61
N GLN A 51 -54.94 -16.21 28.07
CA GLN A 51 -54.54 -17.61 27.99
C GLN A 51 -55.44 -18.45 28.92
N GLY A 52 -56.21 -19.37 28.34
CA GLY A 52 -56.90 -20.44 29.09
C GLY A 52 -55.95 -21.60 29.40
N PRO A 53 -56.23 -22.43 30.42
CA PRO A 53 -55.31 -23.46 30.86
C PRO A 53 -55.44 -24.71 29.98
N GLY A 54 -54.36 -25.11 29.30
CA GLY A 54 -54.26 -26.33 28.50
C GLY A 54 -52.93 -27.03 28.74
N THR A 55 -52.98 -28.31 29.03
CA THR A 55 -51.94 -29.22 29.54
C THR A 55 -50.79 -29.50 28.56
N PRO A 56 -49.60 -29.96 29.04
CA PRO A 56 -48.47 -30.31 28.17
C PRO A 56 -48.72 -31.65 27.49
N GLU A 57 -49.00 -31.64 26.17
CA GLU A 57 -48.87 -32.84 25.35
C GLU A 57 -47.49 -32.88 24.71
N ASP A 58 -46.81 -33.99 24.99
CA ASP A 58 -45.52 -34.42 24.46
C ASP A 58 -45.66 -34.69 22.95
N HIS A 59 -45.41 -33.68 22.12
CA HIS A 59 -45.24 -33.87 20.69
C HIS A 59 -43.79 -34.27 20.44
N GLN A 60 -43.57 -35.57 20.29
CA GLN A 60 -42.38 -36.09 19.62
C GLN A 60 -42.24 -35.39 18.27
N VAL A 61 -41.26 -34.51 18.17
CA VAL A 61 -40.84 -33.88 16.92
C VAL A 61 -40.38 -35.01 16.00
N PRO A 62 -41.01 -35.23 14.83
CA PRO A 62 -40.45 -36.15 13.85
C PRO A 62 -39.04 -35.66 13.49
N PRO A 63 -38.05 -36.55 13.32
CA PRO A 63 -36.72 -36.12 12.94
C PRO A 63 -36.82 -35.26 11.67
N LEU A 64 -36.22 -34.07 11.75
CA LEU A 64 -36.12 -33.13 10.64
C LEU A 64 -35.59 -33.88 9.40
N PRO A 65 -36.16 -33.66 8.21
CA PRO A 65 -35.51 -34.13 6.99
C PRO A 65 -34.14 -33.44 6.89
N ALA A 66 -33.09 -34.21 6.68
CA ALA A 66 -31.79 -33.67 6.31
C ALA A 66 -31.96 -32.85 5.02
N PHE A 67 -31.45 -31.61 4.98
CA PHE A 67 -31.35 -30.88 3.72
C PHE A 67 -30.25 -31.54 2.88
N ASP A 68 -30.70 -32.37 1.95
CA ASP A 68 -29.85 -33.17 1.07
C ASP A 68 -29.29 -32.31 -0.07
N TRP A 69 -28.02 -31.89 0.08
CA TRP A 69 -27.20 -31.35 -1.02
C TRP A 69 -26.69 -32.45 -1.98
N GLY A 70 -27.09 -33.71 -1.80
CA GLY A 70 -26.72 -34.84 -2.65
C GLY A 70 -27.18 -34.73 -4.11
N ASN A 71 -28.02 -33.74 -4.44
CA ASN A 71 -28.35 -33.36 -5.81
C ASN A 71 -27.78 -31.98 -6.11
N ASP A 72 -26.54 -31.92 -6.61
CA ASP A 72 -26.05 -30.81 -7.45
C ASP A 72 -27.15 -30.58 -8.51
N PRO A 73 -27.83 -29.41 -8.54
CA PRO A 73 -28.90 -29.15 -9.50
C PRO A 73 -28.40 -29.21 -10.95
N GLY A 74 -27.08 -29.31 -11.13
CA GLY A 74 -26.40 -29.25 -12.40
C GLY A 74 -26.15 -27.81 -12.78
N GLU A 75 -25.19 -27.64 -13.69
CA GLU A 75 -25.02 -26.35 -14.34
C GLU A 75 -26.30 -26.03 -15.15
N PRO A 76 -26.97 -24.89 -14.92
CA PRO A 76 -28.14 -24.50 -15.69
C PRO A 76 -27.77 -24.37 -17.18
N ASP A 77 -28.75 -24.62 -18.03
CA ASP A 77 -28.64 -24.32 -19.46
C ASP A 77 -28.08 -22.89 -19.62
N PRO A 78 -27.05 -22.68 -20.45
CA PRO A 78 -26.56 -21.32 -20.76
C PRO A 78 -27.67 -20.32 -21.09
N ALA A 79 -28.81 -20.76 -21.63
CA ALA A 79 -29.96 -19.90 -21.93
C ALA A 79 -30.72 -19.39 -20.70
N ASP A 80 -30.61 -20.06 -19.55
CA ASP A 80 -31.38 -19.77 -18.32
C ASP A 80 -30.50 -19.13 -17.22
N ARG A 81 -29.23 -18.82 -17.53
CA ARG A 81 -28.33 -18.16 -16.58
C ARG A 81 -28.64 -16.69 -16.43
N ARG A 82 -28.52 -16.23 -15.18
CA ARG A 82 -28.72 -14.84 -14.81
C ARG A 82 -27.43 -14.33 -14.18
N ILE A 83 -26.94 -13.20 -14.66
CA ILE A 83 -25.71 -12.56 -14.17
C ILE A 83 -26.10 -11.27 -13.48
N ALA A 84 -25.75 -11.15 -12.21
CA ALA A 84 -25.91 -9.90 -11.48
C ALA A 84 -24.67 -9.03 -11.72
N VAL A 85 -24.89 -7.80 -12.17
CA VAL A 85 -23.84 -6.82 -12.49
C VAL A 85 -24.02 -5.61 -11.57
N PHE A 86 -22.96 -5.20 -10.89
CA PHE A 86 -22.98 -4.10 -9.93
C PHE A 86 -21.86 -3.10 -10.19
N GLU A 87 -22.21 -1.81 -10.20
CA GLU A 87 -21.28 -0.69 -10.34
C GLU A 87 -21.12 0.01 -8.99
N PRO A 88 -19.97 -0.14 -8.30
CA PRO A 88 -19.78 0.35 -6.93
C PRO A 88 -19.81 1.88 -6.80
N GLU A 89 -19.44 2.62 -7.84
CA GLU A 89 -19.42 4.09 -7.81
C GLU A 89 -20.84 4.67 -7.78
N THR A 90 -21.76 4.09 -8.55
CA THR A 90 -23.14 4.56 -8.66
C THR A 90 -24.11 3.81 -7.74
N GLY A 91 -23.71 2.63 -7.27
CA GLY A 91 -24.58 1.68 -6.57
C GLY A 91 -25.62 1.02 -7.47
N ALA A 92 -25.48 1.13 -8.80
CA ALA A 92 -26.41 0.56 -9.74
C ALA A 92 -26.24 -0.96 -9.85
N GLU A 93 -27.36 -1.68 -9.84
CA GLU A 93 -27.42 -3.12 -10.07
C GLU A 93 -28.29 -3.44 -11.29
N LEU A 94 -27.82 -4.35 -12.13
CA LEU A 94 -28.54 -4.89 -13.27
C LEU A 94 -28.46 -6.42 -13.25
N ILE A 95 -29.60 -7.09 -13.33
CA ILE A 95 -29.64 -8.52 -13.62
C ILE A 95 -29.75 -8.70 -15.14
N VAL A 96 -28.74 -9.33 -15.73
CA VAL A 96 -28.71 -9.68 -17.15
C VAL A 96 -29.20 -11.12 -17.27
N ASP A 97 -30.36 -11.29 -17.88
CA ASP A 97 -30.94 -12.60 -18.17
C ASP A 97 -30.28 -13.21 -19.42
N GLY A 98 -30.19 -14.54 -19.47
CA GLY A 98 -29.84 -15.29 -20.67
C GLY A 98 -30.88 -15.11 -21.79
N ALA A 99 -30.68 -15.78 -22.92
CA ALA A 99 -31.49 -15.58 -24.14
C ALA A 99 -33.00 -15.95 -24.01
N ARG A 100 -33.49 -16.31 -22.82
CA ARG A 100 -34.89 -16.62 -22.54
C ARG A 100 -35.45 -15.67 -21.47
N GLU A 101 -36.53 -14.98 -21.84
CA GLU A 101 -37.31 -14.11 -20.94
C GLU A 101 -37.70 -14.82 -19.64
N PRO A 102 -37.87 -14.08 -18.52
CA PRO A 102 -38.21 -14.61 -17.20
C PRO A 102 -39.61 -15.22 -17.20
N GLY A 103 -39.69 -16.48 -17.60
CA GLY A 103 -40.85 -17.35 -17.46
C GLY A 103 -40.43 -18.63 -16.75
N ASP A 104 -40.90 -18.76 -15.52
CA ASP A 104 -40.91 -19.97 -14.70
C ASP A 104 -39.53 -20.56 -14.34
N LEU A 105 -38.87 -19.95 -13.34
CA LEU A 105 -38.14 -20.80 -12.39
C LEU A 105 -39.17 -21.78 -11.80
N PRO A 106 -38.93 -23.10 -11.81
CA PRO A 106 -39.80 -24.00 -11.08
C PRO A 106 -39.84 -23.52 -9.63
N ASP A 107 -41.04 -23.39 -9.06
CA ASP A 107 -41.22 -23.29 -7.61
C ASP A 107 -40.41 -24.43 -6.99
N ASP A 108 -39.23 -24.13 -6.43
CA ASP A 108 -38.46 -25.12 -5.69
C ASP A 108 -39.19 -25.30 -4.36
N PRO A 109 -39.82 -26.47 -4.09
CA PRO A 109 -40.63 -26.69 -2.90
C PRO A 109 -39.79 -26.76 -1.60
N ARG A 110 -38.51 -26.39 -1.63
CA ARG A 110 -37.57 -26.43 -0.50
C ARG A 110 -37.37 -25.08 0.19
N TYR A 111 -38.17 -24.07 -0.12
CA TYR A 111 -38.16 -22.78 0.58
C TYR A 111 -38.80 -22.89 1.97
N GLU A 112 -37.96 -23.00 3.01
CA GLU A 112 -38.35 -22.76 4.41
C GLU A 112 -37.38 -21.73 5.01
N PRO A 113 -37.83 -20.48 5.27
CA PRO A 113 -36.96 -19.35 5.64
C PRO A 113 -36.39 -19.41 7.07
N ASP A 114 -36.68 -20.45 7.86
CA ASP A 114 -36.35 -20.53 9.30
C ASP A 114 -35.35 -21.66 9.68
N SER A 115 -34.67 -22.27 8.71
CA SER A 115 -33.67 -23.31 8.98
C SER A 115 -32.27 -22.74 9.24
N LEU A 116 -31.88 -22.59 10.52
CA LEU A 116 -30.48 -22.44 10.95
C LEU A 116 -29.61 -23.56 10.33
N TYR A 117 -28.51 -23.18 9.67
CA TYR A 117 -27.67 -24.09 8.90
C TYR A 117 -26.90 -25.10 9.80
N PRO A 118 -27.12 -26.43 9.67
CA PRO A 118 -26.17 -27.44 10.15
C PRO A 118 -24.91 -27.43 9.26
N PRO A 119 -23.74 -27.96 9.69
CA PRO A 119 -22.52 -27.94 8.88
C PRO A 119 -22.75 -28.50 7.47
N PHE A 120 -22.10 -27.91 6.46
CA PHE A 120 -22.12 -28.38 5.07
C PHE A 120 -21.66 -29.84 5.02
N ASP A 121 -22.59 -30.79 4.90
CA ASP A 121 -22.23 -32.20 4.67
C ASP A 121 -21.79 -32.33 3.20
N PRO A 122 -20.53 -32.74 2.94
CA PRO A 122 -20.09 -32.97 1.58
C PRO A 122 -20.91 -34.14 0.99
N PRO A 123 -21.23 -34.09 -0.30
CA PRO A 123 -22.08 -35.10 -0.91
C PRO A 123 -21.44 -36.50 -0.84
N PRO A 124 -22.24 -37.58 -0.85
CA PRO A 124 -21.73 -38.94 -0.82
C PRO A 124 -20.62 -39.16 -1.85
N GLY A 125 -19.43 -39.56 -1.40
CA GLY A 125 -18.25 -39.79 -2.25
C GLY A 125 -17.12 -38.76 -2.08
N ALA A 126 -17.39 -37.58 -1.52
CA ALA A 126 -16.37 -36.61 -1.14
C ALA A 126 -15.71 -37.01 0.19
N VAL A 127 -14.79 -37.98 0.13
CA VAL A 127 -14.08 -38.48 1.33
C VAL A 127 -12.80 -37.69 1.58
N ALA A 128 -12.71 -36.99 2.71
CA ALA A 128 -11.52 -36.24 3.11
C ALA A 128 -10.30 -37.16 3.34
N LYS A 129 -9.19 -36.85 2.67
CA LYS A 129 -7.85 -37.31 3.06
C LYS A 129 -7.22 -36.25 3.96
N SER A 130 -6.31 -36.65 4.86
CA SER A 130 -5.51 -35.67 5.61
C SER A 130 -4.60 -34.91 4.65
N PRO A 131 -4.82 -33.60 4.44
CA PRO A 131 -4.03 -32.81 3.50
C PRO A 131 -2.67 -32.42 4.11
N SER A 132 -1.68 -32.20 3.25
CA SER A 132 -0.41 -31.60 3.63
C SER A 132 -0.58 -30.15 4.13
N ALA A 133 0.37 -29.69 4.94
CA ALA A 133 0.41 -28.29 5.37
C ALA A 133 0.59 -27.36 4.15
N LEU A 134 0.07 -26.13 4.25
CA LEU A 134 0.31 -25.11 3.23
C LEU A 134 1.78 -24.69 3.23
N VAL A 135 2.25 -24.31 2.05
CA VAL A 135 3.61 -23.83 1.81
C VAL A 135 3.55 -22.36 1.41
N ALA A 136 4.36 -21.54 2.06
CA ALA A 136 4.54 -20.14 1.70
C ALA A 136 5.34 -20.03 0.41
N GLU A 137 4.88 -19.22 -0.55
CA GLU A 137 5.61 -18.94 -1.79
C GLU A 137 6.44 -17.65 -1.63
N PRO A 138 7.79 -17.74 -1.57
CA PRO A 138 8.64 -16.57 -1.38
C PRO A 138 8.89 -15.77 -2.67
N ASN A 139 8.66 -16.34 -3.85
CA ASN A 139 8.89 -15.68 -5.14
C ASN A 139 7.58 -15.47 -5.91
N THR A 140 6.85 -14.45 -5.50
CA THR A 140 5.61 -14.06 -6.17
C THR A 140 5.82 -13.43 -7.56
N SER A 141 7.06 -13.25 -8.03
CA SER A 141 7.32 -12.75 -9.38
C SER A 141 7.27 -13.84 -10.46
N ALA A 142 7.41 -15.10 -10.05
CA ALA A 142 7.31 -16.24 -10.96
C ALA A 142 5.85 -16.50 -11.35
N PHE A 143 5.67 -17.15 -12.49
CA PHE A 143 4.36 -17.66 -12.90
C PHE A 143 4.13 -19.02 -12.23
N PRO A 144 2.91 -19.32 -11.74
CA PRO A 144 1.68 -18.51 -11.79
C PRO A 144 1.55 -17.50 -10.65
N TRP A 145 2.44 -17.49 -9.66
CA TRP A 145 2.28 -16.70 -8.42
C TRP A 145 1.97 -15.21 -8.60
N ARG A 146 2.55 -14.54 -9.60
CA ARG A 146 2.29 -13.12 -9.87
C ARG A 146 0.85 -12.82 -10.28
N THR A 147 0.10 -13.81 -10.77
CA THR A 147 -1.28 -13.66 -11.23
C THR A 147 -2.29 -13.78 -10.09
N ILE A 148 -1.87 -14.30 -8.93
CA ILE A 148 -2.70 -14.47 -7.74
C ILE A 148 -2.76 -13.17 -6.94
N VAL A 149 -3.97 -12.71 -6.66
CA VAL A 149 -4.25 -11.36 -6.17
C VAL A 149 -4.78 -11.39 -4.74
N GLN A 150 -4.20 -10.60 -3.85
CA GLN A 150 -4.83 -10.31 -2.56
C GLN A 150 -5.92 -9.25 -2.78
N LEU A 151 -7.13 -9.52 -2.31
CA LEU A 151 -8.24 -8.58 -2.33
C LEU A 151 -8.48 -8.04 -0.93
N ARG A 152 -8.51 -6.71 -0.79
CA ARG A 152 -9.05 -6.01 0.39
C ARG A 152 -10.39 -5.43 0.00
N ILE A 153 -11.43 -5.77 0.75
CA ILE A 153 -12.81 -5.51 0.35
C ILE A 153 -13.56 -4.83 1.50
N SER A 154 -14.46 -3.91 1.14
CA SER A 154 -15.31 -3.17 2.07
C SER A 154 -16.70 -2.95 1.46
N ASN A 155 -17.74 -2.89 2.30
CA ASN A 155 -19.07 -2.37 1.95
C ASN A 155 -19.33 -0.97 2.55
N GLY A 156 -18.28 -0.33 3.08
CA GLY A 156 -18.34 0.95 3.80
C GLY A 156 -18.50 0.81 5.32
N THR A 157 -18.99 -0.35 5.80
CA THR A 157 -19.14 -0.65 7.23
C THR A 157 -18.20 -1.77 7.66
N ASP A 158 -18.26 -2.89 6.96
CA ASP A 158 -17.47 -4.10 7.18
C ASP A 158 -16.25 -4.11 6.26
N ARG A 159 -15.16 -4.73 6.72
CA ARG A 159 -13.94 -4.96 5.95
C ARG A 159 -13.52 -6.40 6.04
N TRP A 160 -13.19 -7.00 4.91
CA TRP A 160 -12.74 -8.39 4.82
C TRP A 160 -11.64 -8.54 3.76
N SER A 161 -11.11 -9.75 3.66
CA SER A 161 -10.08 -10.09 2.69
C SER A 161 -10.46 -11.36 1.96
N CYS A 162 -10.14 -11.38 0.67
CA CYS A 162 -10.28 -12.52 -0.20
C CYS A 162 -9.03 -12.66 -1.07
N THR A 163 -9.05 -13.68 -1.92
CA THR A 163 -8.10 -13.92 -2.98
C THR A 163 -8.83 -13.85 -4.33
N GLY A 164 -8.12 -13.47 -5.37
CA GLY A 164 -8.54 -13.66 -6.75
C GLY A 164 -7.38 -14.08 -7.63
N GLU A 165 -7.66 -14.20 -8.92
CA GLU A 165 -6.70 -14.53 -9.96
C GLU A 165 -6.98 -13.66 -11.18
N THR A 166 -5.96 -13.02 -11.76
CA THR A 166 -6.12 -12.31 -13.04
C THR A 166 -6.47 -13.31 -14.15
N VAL A 167 -7.48 -12.98 -14.96
CA VAL A 167 -8.02 -13.86 -16.02
C VAL A 167 -8.10 -13.18 -17.39
N GLY A 168 -7.76 -11.90 -17.45
CA GLY A 168 -7.67 -11.08 -18.64
C GLY A 168 -6.89 -9.80 -18.36
N PRO A 169 -6.80 -8.87 -19.34
CA PRO A 169 -6.01 -7.64 -19.24
C PRO A 169 -6.30 -6.78 -17.99
N PHE A 170 -7.56 -6.75 -17.54
CA PHE A 170 -8.00 -5.99 -16.36
C PHE A 170 -9.18 -6.68 -15.66
N GLN A 171 -9.20 -8.01 -15.67
CA GLN A 171 -10.24 -8.82 -15.05
C GLN A 171 -9.65 -9.78 -14.03
N ILE A 172 -10.29 -9.91 -12.88
CA ILE A 172 -9.97 -10.87 -11.82
C ILE A 172 -11.16 -11.81 -11.63
N LEU A 173 -10.91 -13.12 -11.59
CA LEU A 173 -11.86 -14.11 -11.10
C LEU A 173 -11.72 -14.24 -9.57
N THR A 174 -12.84 -14.31 -8.86
CA THR A 174 -12.90 -14.54 -7.41
C THR A 174 -14.21 -15.27 -7.04
N ALA A 175 -14.48 -15.45 -5.75
CA ALA A 175 -15.72 -16.04 -5.26
C ALA A 175 -16.86 -15.01 -5.26
N ALA A 176 -18.09 -15.44 -5.47
CA ALA A 176 -19.25 -14.54 -5.45
C ALA A 176 -19.44 -13.96 -4.04
N HIS A 177 -19.22 -14.74 -2.99
CA HIS A 177 -19.35 -14.28 -1.61
C HIS A 177 -18.37 -13.16 -1.26
N CYS A 178 -17.21 -13.09 -1.94
CA CYS A 178 -16.28 -11.99 -1.77
C CYS A 178 -16.85 -10.65 -2.25
N LEU A 179 -17.80 -10.68 -3.19
CA LEU A 179 -18.40 -9.50 -3.82
C LEU A 179 -19.84 -9.23 -3.33
N TYR A 180 -20.59 -10.26 -2.94
CA TYR A 180 -21.94 -10.15 -2.41
C TYR A 180 -22.12 -11.06 -1.19
N GLY A 181 -22.35 -10.43 -0.03
CA GLY A 181 -22.53 -11.12 1.23
C GLY A 181 -23.99 -11.42 1.56
N HIS A 182 -24.18 -12.56 2.23
CA HIS A 182 -25.39 -12.87 2.98
C HIS A 182 -25.06 -12.80 4.47
N GLN A 183 -25.76 -11.97 5.25
CA GLN A 183 -25.42 -11.71 6.65
C GLN A 183 -25.34 -13.00 7.48
N TRP A 184 -26.27 -13.92 7.23
CA TRP A 184 -26.36 -15.21 7.91
C TRP A 184 -25.23 -16.19 7.53
N LEU A 185 -24.53 -15.96 6.41
CA LEU A 185 -23.49 -16.85 5.89
C LEU A 185 -22.08 -16.32 6.18
N VAL A 186 -21.82 -15.05 5.87
CA VAL A 186 -20.48 -14.45 5.90
C VAL A 186 -20.36 -13.29 6.90
N GLY A 187 -21.42 -12.97 7.63
CA GLY A 187 -21.42 -11.92 8.66
C GLY A 187 -21.60 -10.49 8.15
N TYR A 188 -21.71 -10.29 6.83
CA TYR A 188 -22.03 -9.02 6.17
C TYR A 188 -23.09 -9.24 5.07
N SER A 189 -23.81 -8.18 4.71
CA SER A 189 -24.90 -8.24 3.72
C SER A 189 -24.66 -7.31 2.55
N GLY A 190 -25.07 -7.76 1.36
CA GLY A 190 -25.10 -6.96 0.15
C GLY A 190 -23.74 -6.87 -0.55
N TRP A 191 -23.68 -5.96 -1.52
CA TRP A 191 -22.52 -5.77 -2.38
C TRP A 191 -21.33 -5.15 -1.65
N ALA A 192 -20.14 -5.60 -2.04
CA ALA A 192 -18.91 -4.84 -1.86
C ALA A 192 -19.04 -3.49 -2.59
N THR A 193 -18.60 -2.41 -1.94
CA THR A 193 -18.57 -1.06 -2.52
C THR A 193 -17.14 -0.58 -2.79
N GLU A 194 -16.14 -1.27 -2.24
CA GLU A 194 -14.73 -1.06 -2.56
C GLU A 194 -14.02 -2.41 -2.64
N VAL A 195 -13.28 -2.62 -3.73
CA VAL A 195 -12.35 -3.73 -3.89
C VAL A 195 -11.00 -3.17 -4.30
N ILE A 196 -10.00 -3.41 -3.47
CA ILE A 196 -8.60 -3.08 -3.76
C ILE A 196 -7.83 -4.38 -4.01
N ALA A 197 -7.19 -4.45 -5.16
CA ALA A 197 -6.46 -5.60 -5.68
C ALA A 197 -4.95 -5.37 -5.64
N TYR A 198 -4.21 -6.32 -5.04
CA TYR A 198 -2.75 -6.34 -4.98
C TYR A 198 -2.21 -7.63 -5.62
N PRO A 199 -1.89 -7.62 -6.92
CA PRO A 199 -1.33 -8.77 -7.59
C PRO A 199 0.03 -9.16 -7.01
N GLY A 200 0.24 -10.45 -6.75
CA GLY A 200 1.51 -11.00 -6.27
C GLY A 200 2.03 -10.37 -4.97
N GLN A 201 1.14 -9.92 -4.08
CA GLN A 201 1.51 -9.32 -2.80
C GLN A 201 2.49 -10.21 -2.03
N THR A 202 3.53 -9.59 -1.45
CA THR A 202 4.53 -10.25 -0.62
C THR A 202 4.47 -9.77 0.82
N ASP A 203 5.37 -10.29 1.66
CA ASP A 203 5.57 -9.87 3.05
C ASP A 203 6.94 -9.22 3.31
N VAL A 204 7.75 -9.00 2.26
CA VAL A 204 9.11 -8.45 2.39
C VAL A 204 9.09 -6.94 2.14
N LEU A 205 9.42 -6.17 3.18
CA LEU A 205 9.69 -4.74 3.04
C LEU A 205 11.08 -4.53 2.41
N ALA A 206 11.17 -3.66 1.40
CA ALA A 206 12.45 -3.17 0.87
C ALA A 206 13.30 -2.57 2.02
N PRO A 207 14.64 -2.76 2.04
CA PRO A 207 15.52 -2.67 0.88
C PRO A 207 16.26 -3.95 0.45
N THR A 208 15.88 -5.16 0.90
CA THR A 208 16.57 -6.42 0.50
C THR A 208 15.65 -7.57 0.06
N GLY A 209 14.60 -7.26 -0.72
CA GLY A 209 13.74 -8.29 -1.32
C GLY A 209 12.74 -7.75 -2.35
N VAL A 210 11.81 -8.61 -2.78
CA VAL A 210 10.66 -8.23 -3.61
C VAL A 210 9.79 -7.25 -2.81
N PRO A 211 9.37 -6.09 -3.36
CA PRO A 211 8.53 -5.13 -2.63
C PRO A 211 7.22 -5.78 -2.12
N GLU A 212 6.65 -5.25 -1.03
CA GLU A 212 5.39 -5.74 -0.45
C GLU A 212 4.25 -5.76 -1.48
N PHE A 213 4.16 -4.73 -2.32
CA PHE A 213 3.19 -4.63 -3.42
C PHE A 213 3.94 -4.54 -4.77
N PRO A 214 4.52 -5.64 -5.27
CA PRO A 214 5.49 -5.59 -6.35
C PRO A 214 4.90 -5.16 -7.70
N TYR A 215 3.58 -5.25 -7.86
CA TYR A 215 2.86 -4.85 -9.08
C TYR A 215 1.92 -3.67 -8.87
N GLY A 216 1.92 -3.09 -7.67
CA GLY A 216 1.09 -1.95 -7.30
C GLY A 216 -0.33 -2.33 -6.92
N GLU A 217 -1.14 -1.30 -6.72
CA GLU A 217 -2.57 -1.39 -6.43
C GLU A 217 -3.38 -1.38 -7.74
N ALA A 218 -4.59 -1.95 -7.73
CA ALA A 218 -5.66 -1.73 -8.71
C ALA A 218 -7.02 -1.70 -8.00
N ARG A 219 -8.00 -0.98 -8.54
CA ARG A 219 -9.34 -0.85 -7.93
C ARG A 219 -10.41 -1.45 -8.82
N GLY A 220 -11.38 -2.11 -8.20
CA GLY A 220 -12.53 -2.69 -8.88
C GLY A 220 -13.58 -1.63 -9.21
N ILE A 221 -14.03 -1.59 -10.47
CA ILE A 221 -15.01 -0.62 -11.00
C ILE A 221 -16.32 -1.26 -11.46
N LEU A 222 -16.35 -2.59 -11.59
CA LEU A 222 -17.54 -3.33 -11.96
C LEU A 222 -17.43 -4.75 -11.42
N PHE A 223 -18.51 -5.25 -10.83
CA PHE A 223 -18.58 -6.60 -10.26
C PHE A 223 -19.65 -7.41 -10.99
N ARG A 224 -19.35 -8.68 -11.24
CA ARG A 224 -20.30 -9.66 -11.79
C ARG A 224 -20.30 -10.92 -10.95
N ILE A 225 -21.47 -11.45 -10.64
CA ILE A 225 -21.62 -12.76 -9.99
C ILE A 225 -22.72 -13.57 -10.69
N ASP A 226 -22.66 -14.89 -10.52
CA ASP A 226 -23.78 -15.77 -10.83
C ASP A 226 -24.98 -15.40 -9.93
N ALA A 227 -26.09 -14.94 -10.51
CA ALA A 227 -27.22 -14.43 -9.74
C ALA A 227 -27.90 -15.52 -8.90
N ARG A 228 -27.65 -16.81 -9.17
CA ARG A 228 -28.07 -17.89 -8.26
C ARG A 228 -27.49 -17.71 -6.87
N TRP A 229 -26.30 -17.12 -6.74
CA TRP A 229 -25.69 -16.81 -5.44
C TRP A 229 -26.54 -15.85 -4.60
N GLN A 230 -27.17 -14.85 -5.23
CA GLN A 230 -28.00 -13.88 -4.51
C GLN A 230 -29.31 -14.49 -3.97
N VAL A 231 -29.76 -15.59 -4.58
CA VAL A 231 -31.01 -16.26 -4.20
C VAL A 231 -30.73 -17.45 -3.28
N VAL A 232 -29.91 -18.40 -3.73
CA VAL A 232 -29.56 -19.63 -2.99
C VAL A 232 -28.05 -19.87 -3.09
N PRO A 233 -27.28 -19.47 -2.06
CA PRO A 233 -25.85 -19.73 -1.98
C PRO A 233 -25.52 -21.22 -2.12
N ASN A 234 -24.64 -21.55 -3.05
CA ASN A 234 -24.07 -22.89 -3.18
C ASN A 234 -22.66 -22.81 -3.79
N PRO A 235 -21.79 -23.81 -3.57
CA PRO A 235 -20.42 -23.76 -4.07
C PRO A 235 -20.30 -23.67 -5.60
N GLY A 236 -21.31 -24.15 -6.33
CA GLY A 236 -21.35 -24.08 -7.79
C GLY A 236 -21.63 -22.68 -8.34
N SER A 237 -22.40 -21.86 -7.62
CA SER A 237 -22.69 -20.47 -7.97
C SER A 237 -21.75 -19.45 -7.32
N ASP A 238 -20.84 -19.89 -6.45
CA ASP A 238 -19.93 -19.01 -5.71
C ASP A 238 -18.71 -18.53 -6.51
N TRP A 239 -18.97 -17.93 -7.68
CA TRP A 239 -17.95 -17.37 -8.55
C TRP A 239 -18.38 -16.01 -9.09
N GLY A 240 -17.40 -15.14 -9.31
CA GLY A 240 -17.62 -13.80 -9.80
C GLY A 240 -16.38 -13.21 -10.44
N MET A 241 -16.57 -12.08 -11.12
CA MET A 241 -15.51 -11.34 -11.78
C MET A 241 -15.49 -9.89 -11.31
N ILE A 242 -14.28 -9.37 -11.14
CA ILE A 242 -14.00 -7.95 -10.91
C ILE A 242 -13.36 -7.38 -12.18
N THR A 243 -13.91 -6.28 -12.68
CA THR A 243 -13.28 -5.43 -13.70
C THR A 243 -12.49 -4.33 -13.00
N LEU A 244 -11.24 -4.11 -13.41
CA LEU A 244 -10.32 -3.16 -12.77
C LEU A 244 -10.24 -1.82 -13.52
N ASP A 245 -9.90 -0.77 -12.80
CA ASP A 245 -9.64 0.58 -13.30
C ASP A 245 -8.31 0.74 -14.06
N ARG A 246 -7.54 -0.35 -14.19
CA ARG A 246 -6.23 -0.37 -14.86
C ARG A 246 -5.86 -1.77 -15.36
N ARG A 247 -4.97 -1.83 -16.35
CA ARG A 247 -4.53 -3.06 -17.03
C ARG A 247 -3.57 -3.93 -16.22
N ALA A 248 -3.93 -4.26 -14.98
CA ALA A 248 -3.09 -5.04 -14.08
C ALA A 248 -2.77 -6.46 -14.60
N GLY A 249 -3.70 -7.09 -15.31
CA GLY A 249 -3.48 -8.38 -15.94
C GLY A 249 -2.43 -8.33 -17.06
N ASP A 250 -2.33 -7.23 -17.82
CA ASP A 250 -1.28 -7.09 -18.86
C ASP A 250 0.14 -7.08 -18.24
N ARG A 251 0.26 -6.70 -16.95
CA ARG A 251 1.52 -6.68 -16.19
C ARG A 251 1.91 -8.04 -15.63
N VAL A 252 0.93 -8.82 -15.16
CA VAL A 252 1.20 -10.09 -14.46
C VAL A 252 0.90 -11.34 -15.31
N GLY A 253 0.14 -11.20 -16.39
CA GLY A 253 -0.38 -12.31 -17.19
C GLY A 253 -1.55 -13.02 -16.50
N TRP A 254 -1.94 -14.18 -17.01
CA TRP A 254 -3.02 -15.00 -16.45
C TRP A 254 -2.88 -16.46 -16.88
N MET A 255 -3.44 -17.37 -16.09
CA MET A 255 -3.45 -18.80 -16.43
C MET A 255 -4.33 -19.11 -17.65
N ALA A 256 -3.98 -20.20 -18.36
CA ALA A 256 -4.89 -20.79 -19.33
C ALA A 256 -6.10 -21.37 -18.59
N ARG A 257 -7.22 -21.58 -19.28
CA ARG A 257 -8.49 -21.99 -18.65
C ARG A 257 -8.94 -23.35 -19.18
N SER A 258 -9.36 -24.26 -18.29
CA SER A 258 -9.83 -25.60 -18.66
C SER A 258 -11.02 -26.02 -17.81
N SER A 259 -11.99 -26.69 -18.44
CA SER A 259 -13.11 -27.34 -17.74
C SER A 259 -12.81 -28.76 -17.28
N THR A 260 -11.64 -29.29 -17.65
CA THR A 260 -11.19 -30.62 -17.26
C THR A 260 -10.41 -30.53 -15.96
N VAL A 261 -11.04 -31.01 -14.89
CA VAL A 261 -10.40 -31.20 -13.59
C VAL A 261 -9.60 -32.51 -13.62
N GLY A 262 -8.36 -32.48 -13.16
CA GLY A 262 -7.53 -33.68 -13.01
C GLY A 262 -7.85 -34.45 -11.73
N SER A 263 -7.17 -35.58 -11.49
CA SER A 263 -7.23 -36.23 -10.17
C SER A 263 -6.46 -35.47 -9.08
N SER A 264 -5.62 -34.51 -9.48
CA SER A 264 -4.84 -33.65 -8.60
C SER A 264 -4.94 -32.20 -9.08
N ILE A 265 -5.04 -31.29 -8.13
CA ILE A 265 -5.01 -29.84 -8.37
C ILE A 265 -4.04 -29.16 -7.40
N HIS A 266 -3.38 -28.13 -7.88
CA HIS A 266 -2.75 -27.12 -7.05
C HIS A 266 -3.80 -26.10 -6.66
N TYR A 267 -3.59 -25.48 -5.50
CA TYR A 267 -4.47 -24.44 -5.03
C TYR A 267 -3.72 -23.43 -4.16
N ALA A 268 -4.17 -22.18 -4.16
CA ALA A 268 -3.45 -21.11 -3.47
C ALA A 268 -4.33 -19.91 -3.11
N GLY A 269 -3.83 -19.11 -2.17
CA GLY A 269 -4.39 -17.81 -1.85
C GLY A 269 -3.74 -17.16 -0.64
N TYR A 270 -4.39 -16.14 -0.11
CA TYR A 270 -3.91 -15.34 1.00
C TYR A 270 -4.76 -15.56 2.24
N PRO A 271 -4.45 -16.57 3.07
CA PRO A 271 -5.19 -16.80 4.30
C PRO A 271 -5.03 -15.63 5.29
N LYS A 272 -6.06 -15.45 6.11
CA LYS A 272 -6.18 -14.47 7.19
C LYS A 272 -6.74 -15.12 8.46
N GLU A 273 -6.60 -16.43 8.57
CA GLU A 273 -7.06 -17.25 9.69
C GLU A 273 -5.91 -18.14 10.18
N GLY A 274 -5.84 -18.38 11.50
CA GLY A 274 -4.79 -19.20 12.09
C GLY A 274 -4.72 -20.62 11.50
N PRO A 275 -3.52 -21.20 11.31
CA PRO A 275 -2.20 -20.72 11.74
C PRO A 275 -1.54 -19.73 10.75
N TYR A 276 -2.25 -19.33 9.70
CA TYR A 276 -1.75 -18.55 8.56
C TYR A 276 -2.43 -17.18 8.54
N SER A 277 -2.16 -16.33 9.54
CA SER A 277 -2.84 -15.04 9.73
C SER A 277 -1.90 -13.87 10.06
N SER A 278 -0.68 -13.84 9.50
CA SER A 278 0.19 -12.67 9.67
C SER A 278 -0.34 -11.47 8.88
N LEU A 279 -0.14 -10.26 9.43
CA LEU A 279 -0.55 -8.99 8.79
C LEU A 279 -0.08 -8.92 7.33
N ASN A 280 1.18 -9.31 7.11
CA ASN A 280 1.83 -9.35 5.81
C ASN A 280 2.11 -10.82 5.51
N GLN A 281 1.26 -11.44 4.69
CA GLN A 281 1.36 -12.86 4.38
C GLN A 281 1.55 -13.02 2.89
N VAL A 282 2.63 -13.70 2.51
CA VAL A 282 2.81 -14.21 1.14
C VAL A 282 1.75 -15.26 0.81
N ILE A 283 1.56 -15.47 -0.49
CA ILE A 283 0.73 -16.55 -1.03
C ILE A 283 1.05 -17.87 -0.31
N GLN A 284 0.00 -18.52 0.18
CA GLN A 284 0.07 -19.88 0.67
C GLN A 284 -0.51 -20.80 -0.38
N HIS A 285 0.15 -21.92 -0.65
CA HIS A 285 -0.29 -22.89 -1.64
C HIS A 285 -0.24 -24.31 -1.09
N GLY A 286 -1.08 -25.17 -1.65
CA GLY A 286 -1.13 -26.59 -1.33
C GLY A 286 -1.22 -27.44 -2.59
N TYR A 287 -0.71 -28.66 -2.46
CA TYR A 287 -0.79 -29.70 -3.48
C TYR A 287 -0.57 -31.06 -2.82
N ASP A 288 -1.45 -32.00 -3.12
CA ASP A 288 -1.26 -33.42 -2.81
C ASP A 288 -1.65 -34.25 -4.04
N ALA A 289 -0.89 -35.30 -4.33
CA ALA A 289 -1.22 -36.20 -5.42
C ALA A 289 -2.54 -36.93 -5.14
N GLY A 290 -3.49 -36.86 -6.07
CA GLY A 290 -4.80 -37.46 -5.93
C GLY A 290 -5.70 -36.74 -4.92
N ASN A 291 -5.53 -35.42 -4.74
CA ASN A 291 -6.30 -34.64 -3.77
C ASN A 291 -7.75 -34.38 -4.18
N VAL A 292 -8.11 -34.50 -5.46
CA VAL A 292 -9.51 -34.36 -5.88
C VAL A 292 -10.31 -35.57 -5.39
N THR A 293 -11.32 -35.31 -4.55
CA THR A 293 -12.14 -36.35 -3.92
C THR A 293 -13.40 -36.63 -4.72
N LEU A 294 -14.02 -35.58 -5.27
CA LEU A 294 -15.22 -35.68 -6.09
C LEU A 294 -15.34 -34.47 -7.02
N ALA A 295 -15.54 -34.69 -8.31
CA ALA A 295 -15.82 -33.62 -9.27
C ALA A 295 -17.25 -33.76 -9.78
N LEU A 296 -18.11 -32.82 -9.42
CA LEU A 296 -19.50 -32.74 -9.87
C LEU A 296 -19.61 -31.89 -11.14
N ALA A 297 -20.83 -31.50 -11.53
CA ALA A 297 -21.07 -30.77 -12.76
C ALA A 297 -20.40 -29.39 -12.68
N ASP A 298 -20.70 -28.64 -11.62
CA ASP A 298 -20.26 -27.25 -11.43
C ASP A 298 -19.40 -27.01 -10.16
N THR A 299 -19.14 -28.07 -9.39
CA THR A 299 -18.39 -28.02 -8.12
C THR A 299 -17.29 -29.07 -8.10
N THR A 300 -16.12 -28.73 -7.55
CA THR A 300 -15.02 -29.67 -7.29
C THR A 300 -14.74 -29.75 -5.80
N TYR A 301 -14.79 -30.95 -5.25
CA TYR A 301 -14.38 -31.25 -3.88
C TYR A 301 -12.99 -31.88 -3.86
N PHE A 302 -12.16 -31.43 -2.93
CA PHE A 302 -10.79 -31.92 -2.79
C PHE A 302 -10.31 -31.88 -1.33
N SER A 303 -9.29 -32.68 -1.05
CA SER A 303 -8.59 -32.69 0.22
C SER A 303 -7.56 -31.56 0.22
N GLY A 304 -7.81 -30.52 1.01
CA GLY A 304 -6.93 -29.36 1.09
C GLY A 304 -7.17 -28.56 2.36
N ASN A 305 -6.11 -27.95 2.87
CA ASN A 305 -6.20 -26.96 3.94
C ASN A 305 -6.57 -25.60 3.34
N VAL A 306 -7.82 -25.18 3.48
CA VAL A 306 -8.32 -23.88 3.06
C VAL A 306 -8.78 -23.11 4.30
N TYR A 307 -8.49 -21.82 4.33
CA TYR A 307 -8.69 -20.91 5.46
C TYR A 307 -9.38 -19.63 4.99
N GLY A 308 -10.02 -18.91 5.92
CA GLY A 308 -10.56 -17.58 5.65
C GLY A 308 -9.51 -16.69 4.97
N GLY A 309 -9.91 -15.91 3.96
CA GLY A 309 -9.01 -15.11 3.11
C GLY A 309 -8.57 -15.80 1.81
N MET A 310 -8.53 -17.14 1.77
CA MET A 310 -8.23 -17.88 0.53
C MET A 310 -9.43 -17.97 -0.42
N SER A 311 -10.63 -17.57 0.03
CA SER A 311 -11.84 -17.46 -0.78
C SER A 311 -11.59 -16.74 -2.10
N GLY A 312 -12.03 -17.33 -3.19
CA GLY A 312 -11.83 -16.84 -4.55
C GLY A 312 -10.45 -17.14 -5.16
N GLY A 313 -9.53 -17.71 -4.39
CA GLY A 313 -8.21 -18.12 -4.86
C GLY A 313 -8.28 -19.23 -5.90
N PRO A 314 -7.28 -19.33 -6.80
CA PRO A 314 -7.33 -20.24 -7.92
C PRO A 314 -7.01 -21.68 -7.51
N SER A 315 -7.69 -22.61 -8.20
CA SER A 315 -7.28 -24.00 -8.31
C SER A 315 -6.93 -24.33 -9.75
N TRP A 316 -5.77 -24.98 -9.97
CA TRP A 316 -5.27 -25.27 -11.30
C TRP A 316 -4.66 -26.66 -11.40
N ARG A 317 -4.57 -27.16 -12.62
CA ARG A 317 -3.76 -28.35 -12.95
C ARG A 317 -2.56 -27.95 -13.78
N VAL A 318 -1.44 -28.58 -13.51
CA VAL A 318 -0.24 -28.48 -14.34
C VAL A 318 -0.41 -29.45 -15.52
N ALA A 319 -0.35 -28.96 -16.75
CA ALA A 319 -0.22 -29.84 -17.92
C ALA A 319 1.26 -30.08 -18.27
N ALA A 320 1.56 -31.04 -19.14
CA ALA A 320 2.93 -31.24 -19.63
C ALA A 320 3.41 -29.98 -20.37
N GLY A 321 4.28 -29.17 -19.74
CA GLY A 321 4.79 -27.89 -20.27
C GLY A 321 4.65 -26.74 -19.25
N PRO A 322 4.90 -25.48 -19.66
CA PRO A 322 4.83 -24.30 -18.77
C PRO A 322 3.40 -23.74 -18.61
N ILE A 323 2.36 -24.53 -18.92
CA ILE A 323 0.97 -24.05 -18.97
C ILE A 323 0.21 -24.61 -17.78
N ASP A 324 -0.09 -23.71 -16.85
CA ASP A 324 -1.05 -23.95 -15.78
C ASP A 324 -2.46 -23.66 -16.29
N PHE A 325 -3.36 -24.62 -16.06
CA PHE A 325 -4.77 -24.51 -16.43
C PHE A 325 -5.60 -24.26 -15.19
N LEU A 326 -6.12 -23.05 -15.03
CA LEU A 326 -7.18 -22.70 -14.09
C LEU A 326 -8.39 -23.60 -14.34
N VAL A 327 -8.86 -24.28 -13.30
CA VAL A 327 -10.00 -25.20 -13.32
C VAL A 327 -11.12 -24.84 -12.35
N GLY A 328 -10.89 -23.86 -11.46
CA GLY A 328 -11.89 -23.37 -10.52
C GLY A 328 -11.35 -22.31 -9.57
N ASN A 329 -12.21 -21.83 -8.68
CA ASN A 329 -11.89 -20.90 -7.60
C ASN A 329 -12.44 -21.40 -6.26
N HIS A 330 -11.73 -21.13 -5.17
CA HIS A 330 -12.12 -21.49 -3.82
C HIS A 330 -13.45 -20.85 -3.44
N SER A 331 -14.42 -21.69 -3.07
CA SER A 331 -15.70 -21.25 -2.51
C SER A 331 -15.70 -21.39 -0.99
N GLY A 332 -15.38 -22.57 -0.48
CA GLY A 332 -15.43 -22.81 0.97
C GLY A 332 -15.01 -24.22 1.39
N LYS A 333 -15.48 -24.63 2.57
CA LYS A 333 -15.14 -25.93 3.17
C LYS A 333 -16.39 -26.60 3.74
N ALA A 334 -16.52 -27.91 3.50
CA ALA A 334 -17.61 -28.77 3.94
C ALA A 334 -17.06 -30.00 4.68
N LEU A 335 -17.37 -30.16 5.98
CA LEU A 335 -16.86 -31.21 6.89
C LEU A 335 -15.40 -31.67 6.66
N GLY A 336 -14.47 -30.74 6.50
CA GLY A 336 -13.05 -31.09 6.31
C GLY A 336 -12.59 -31.23 4.86
N VAL A 337 -13.51 -31.17 3.89
CA VAL A 337 -13.23 -31.19 2.44
C VAL A 337 -13.37 -29.77 1.88
N ALA A 338 -12.39 -29.33 1.10
CA ALA A 338 -12.44 -28.05 0.42
C ALA A 338 -13.33 -28.15 -0.83
N ALA A 339 -14.00 -27.06 -1.18
CA ALA A 339 -14.91 -26.97 -2.32
C ALA A 339 -14.57 -25.75 -3.19
N ASP A 340 -14.49 -26.01 -4.49
CA ASP A 340 -14.29 -24.99 -5.52
C ASP A 340 -15.51 -24.90 -6.42
N SER A 341 -15.84 -23.67 -6.82
CA SER A 341 -16.62 -23.46 -8.03
C SER A 341 -15.81 -23.93 -9.22
N LYS A 342 -16.25 -25.00 -9.88
CA LYS A 342 -15.59 -25.55 -11.05
C LYS A 342 -15.79 -24.61 -12.24
N LEU A 343 -14.72 -24.33 -12.98
CA LEU A 343 -14.76 -23.58 -14.22
C LEU A 343 -15.28 -24.46 -15.35
N THR A 344 -16.60 -24.54 -15.50
CA THR A 344 -17.23 -25.34 -16.56
C THR A 344 -16.98 -24.76 -17.96
N ASN A 345 -17.41 -25.48 -19.00
CA ASN A 345 -17.30 -24.97 -20.38
C ASN A 345 -18.07 -23.67 -20.58
N ALA A 346 -19.24 -23.56 -19.96
CA ALA A 346 -20.07 -22.39 -20.18
C ALA A 346 -19.72 -21.25 -19.22
N LYS A 347 -19.27 -21.49 -17.97
CA LYS A 347 -18.63 -20.42 -17.16
C LYS A 347 -17.38 -19.86 -17.85
N ARG A 348 -16.61 -20.70 -18.54
CA ARG A 348 -15.48 -20.25 -19.37
C ARG A 348 -15.94 -19.39 -20.55
N GLN A 349 -17.09 -19.71 -21.14
CA GLN A 349 -17.69 -18.91 -22.21
C GLN A 349 -18.15 -17.56 -21.66
N ASP A 350 -18.91 -17.54 -20.57
CA ASP A 350 -19.36 -16.35 -19.87
C ASP A 350 -18.16 -15.43 -19.53
N LEU A 351 -17.10 -16.01 -18.96
CA LEU A 351 -15.87 -15.28 -18.66
C LEU A 351 -15.20 -14.68 -19.90
N ASN A 352 -15.16 -15.41 -21.02
CA ASN A 352 -14.63 -14.88 -22.28
C ASN A 352 -15.47 -13.72 -22.82
N ASP A 353 -16.79 -13.84 -22.75
CA ASP A 353 -17.71 -12.83 -23.24
C ASP A 353 -17.65 -11.58 -22.38
N TRP A 354 -17.51 -11.72 -21.05
CA TRP A 354 -17.30 -10.59 -20.15
C TRP A 354 -15.97 -9.89 -20.40
N ILE A 355 -14.87 -10.65 -20.55
CA ILE A 355 -13.56 -10.06 -20.89
C ILE A 355 -13.63 -9.31 -22.22
N ALA A 356 -14.26 -9.89 -23.24
CA ALA A 356 -14.41 -9.26 -24.55
C ALA A 356 -15.29 -8.00 -24.49
N SER A 357 -16.40 -8.07 -23.76
CA SER A 357 -17.30 -6.94 -23.53
C SER A 357 -16.58 -5.81 -22.81
N ASP A 358 -15.92 -6.10 -21.68
CA ASP A 358 -15.20 -5.11 -20.91
C ASP A 358 -14.10 -4.45 -21.74
N THR A 359 -13.31 -5.26 -22.48
CA THR A 359 -12.25 -4.77 -23.38
C THR A 359 -12.78 -3.82 -24.46
N THR A 360 -14.00 -4.05 -24.91
CA THR A 360 -14.62 -3.28 -25.99
C THR A 360 -15.30 -2.01 -25.48
N TYR A 361 -16.05 -2.11 -24.39
CA TYR A 361 -16.99 -1.07 -23.96
C TYR A 361 -16.53 -0.26 -22.76
N ILE A 362 -15.69 -0.83 -21.89
CA ILE A 362 -15.18 -0.17 -20.68
C ILE A 362 -13.67 -0.38 -20.50
N PRO A 363 -12.82 -0.15 -21.53
CA PRO A 363 -11.39 -0.24 -21.35
C PRO A 363 -10.91 0.83 -20.33
N PRO A 364 -10.08 0.46 -19.35
CA PRO A 364 -9.54 1.43 -18.41
C PRO A 364 -8.60 2.41 -19.11
N VAL A 365 -8.49 3.62 -18.55
CA VAL A 365 -7.52 4.63 -19.00
C VAL A 365 -6.27 4.49 -18.15
N ASP A 366 -5.19 4.03 -18.76
CA ASP A 366 -3.92 3.86 -18.08
C ASP A 366 -3.29 5.22 -17.70
N ARG A 367 -2.78 5.30 -16.46
CA ARG A 367 -2.20 6.52 -15.86
C ARG A 367 -0.84 6.27 -15.25
N ALA A 368 -0.11 7.35 -14.95
CA ALA A 368 1.11 7.29 -14.17
C ALA A 368 0.75 7.06 -12.69
N GLU A 369 1.74 6.71 -11.87
CA GLU A 369 1.56 6.62 -10.42
C GLU A 369 2.92 6.81 -9.76
N VAL A 370 3.31 8.05 -9.53
CA VAL A 370 4.62 8.48 -9.05
C VAL A 370 4.53 8.87 -7.59
N PHE A 371 5.19 8.10 -6.73
CA PHE A 371 5.23 8.37 -5.30
C PHE A 371 6.59 7.98 -4.72
N PRO A 372 6.87 8.37 -3.46
CA PRO A 372 8.10 7.97 -2.77
C PRO A 372 8.22 6.45 -2.61
N ASP A 373 9.31 5.86 -3.10
CA ASP A 373 9.64 4.43 -2.93
C ASP A 373 10.34 4.20 -1.58
N GLY A 374 9.60 4.47 -0.50
CA GLY A 374 10.12 4.52 0.87
C GLY A 374 10.24 5.94 1.42
N PRO A 375 10.74 6.10 2.66
CA PRO A 375 10.83 7.39 3.31
C PRO A 375 11.88 8.28 2.64
N ILE A 376 11.48 9.51 2.26
CA ILE A 376 12.42 10.57 1.88
C ILE A 376 13.09 11.07 3.15
N ASN A 377 14.43 11.07 3.18
CA ASN A 377 15.19 11.43 4.37
C ASN A 377 15.95 12.74 4.14
N ALA A 378 15.97 13.59 5.16
CA ALA A 378 16.73 14.83 5.17
C ALA A 378 17.75 14.80 6.33
N TYR A 379 18.99 15.22 6.09
CA TYR A 379 20.06 15.27 7.09
C TYR A 379 21.12 16.34 6.77
N PRO A 380 21.89 16.81 7.77
CA PRO A 380 21.78 16.49 9.20
C PRO A 380 20.53 17.09 9.85
N SER A 381 20.17 16.64 11.06
CA SER A 381 19.02 17.17 11.83
C SER A 381 19.30 18.52 12.50
N THR A 382 20.55 18.93 12.55
CA THR A 382 20.97 20.26 13.03
C THR A 382 21.81 20.89 11.94
N ILE A 383 21.38 22.04 11.45
CA ILE A 383 21.97 22.71 10.30
C ILE A 383 22.23 24.16 10.65
N VAL A 384 23.38 24.60 10.21
CA VAL A 384 23.75 25.99 10.24
C VAL A 384 23.16 26.66 9.01
N ARG A 385 22.39 27.74 9.17
CA ARG A 385 21.84 28.48 8.03
C ARG A 385 22.97 28.85 7.07
N GLY A 386 22.79 28.68 5.76
CA GLY A 386 23.84 28.88 4.75
C GLY A 386 24.66 27.62 4.41
N HIS A 387 24.41 26.50 5.10
CA HIS A 387 24.96 25.19 4.75
C HIS A 387 23.93 24.32 4.04
N ASP A 388 24.44 23.24 3.44
CA ASP A 388 23.63 22.33 2.66
C ASP A 388 22.87 21.35 3.56
N LEU A 389 21.59 21.17 3.24
CA LEU A 389 20.76 20.05 3.67
C LEU A 389 20.83 18.96 2.60
N ASP A 390 21.30 17.78 2.96
CA ASP A 390 21.25 16.63 2.07
C ASP A 390 19.89 15.92 2.18
N VAL A 391 19.32 15.57 1.04
CA VAL A 391 18.03 14.90 0.92
C VAL A 391 18.18 13.65 0.05
N ASP A 392 17.95 12.49 0.65
CA ASP A 392 17.85 11.21 -0.07
C ASP A 392 16.42 11.00 -0.54
N VAL A 393 16.26 10.86 -1.86
CA VAL A 393 14.96 10.67 -2.51
C VAL A 393 14.99 9.39 -3.34
N ALA A 394 13.97 8.56 -3.15
CA ALA A 394 13.66 7.45 -4.02
C ALA A 394 12.22 7.61 -4.54
N LEU A 395 12.04 7.58 -5.86
CA LEU A 395 10.74 7.63 -6.52
C LEU A 395 10.52 6.36 -7.33
N VAL A 396 9.26 5.96 -7.45
CA VAL A 396 8.82 4.89 -8.34
C VAL A 396 7.62 5.34 -9.14
N ASN A 397 7.56 4.99 -10.43
CA ASN A 397 6.32 5.05 -11.20
C ASN A 397 5.68 3.66 -11.26
N MET A 398 4.68 3.39 -10.43
CA MET A 398 3.90 2.13 -10.45
C MET A 398 2.76 2.15 -11.48
N GLY A 399 2.59 3.25 -12.20
CA GLY A 399 1.58 3.42 -13.23
C GLY A 399 1.91 2.64 -14.50
N TYR A 400 1.02 2.74 -15.48
CA TYR A 400 1.08 1.98 -16.74
C TYR A 400 1.53 2.84 -17.92
N VAL A 401 1.62 4.15 -17.74
CA VAL A 401 2.19 5.08 -18.72
C VAL A 401 3.40 5.83 -18.16
N HIS A 402 4.17 6.46 -19.05
CA HIS A 402 5.26 7.35 -18.66
C HIS A 402 4.72 8.57 -17.89
N SER A 403 5.36 8.96 -16.79
CA SER A 403 4.92 10.07 -15.93
C SER A 403 4.99 11.46 -16.58
N GLY A 404 5.68 11.55 -17.72
CA GLY A 404 6.17 12.82 -18.23
C GLY A 404 7.15 13.45 -17.24
N ALA A 405 7.47 14.74 -17.40
CA ALA A 405 8.38 15.42 -16.49
C ALA A 405 7.84 15.38 -15.05
N ILE A 406 8.73 15.16 -14.09
CA ILE A 406 8.40 15.16 -12.66
C ILE A 406 9.09 16.36 -12.02
N THR A 407 8.36 17.17 -11.27
CA THR A 407 8.91 18.25 -10.44
C THR A 407 8.77 17.87 -8.97
N VAL A 408 9.88 17.83 -8.25
CA VAL A 408 9.89 17.63 -6.80
C VAL A 408 10.24 18.94 -6.12
N ARG A 409 9.39 19.40 -5.22
CA ARG A 409 9.61 20.59 -4.39
C ARG A 409 9.82 20.17 -2.95
N PHE A 410 10.74 20.84 -2.28
CA PHE A 410 11.12 20.53 -0.91
C PHE A 410 10.88 21.74 -0.02
N TYR A 411 10.34 21.49 1.17
CA TYR A 411 9.86 22.52 2.07
C TYR A 411 10.38 22.34 3.48
N LEU A 412 10.57 23.46 4.18
CA LEU A 412 10.68 23.52 5.62
C LEU A 412 9.45 24.21 6.19
N ARG A 413 8.78 23.62 7.19
CA ARG A 413 7.65 24.23 7.89
C ARG A 413 8.01 24.53 9.34
N GLY A 414 7.94 25.79 9.73
CA GLY A 414 8.29 26.21 11.09
C GLY A 414 7.36 25.61 12.15
N GLN A 415 7.94 24.97 13.17
CA GLN A 415 7.22 24.48 14.34
C GLN A 415 6.99 25.63 15.34
N PHE A 416 5.78 25.70 15.91
CA PHE A 416 5.36 26.70 16.91
C PHE A 416 6.37 26.78 18.10
N PRO A 417 6.41 27.91 18.82
CA PRO A 417 7.59 28.75 19.08
C PRO A 417 8.82 28.05 19.68
N PRO A 418 10.05 28.56 19.37
CA PRO A 418 10.32 29.95 18.96
C PRO A 418 10.27 30.25 17.44
N THR A 419 10.04 29.27 16.57
CA THR A 419 10.03 29.48 15.11
C THR A 419 8.78 30.22 14.63
N PRO A 420 8.90 31.20 13.71
CA PRO A 420 7.75 31.77 13.02
C PRO A 420 7.00 30.71 12.21
N ALA A 421 5.68 30.64 12.37
CA ALA A 421 4.83 29.76 11.57
C ALA A 421 4.91 30.15 10.09
N GLY A 422 5.23 29.19 9.23
CA GLY A 422 5.34 29.38 7.79
C GLY A 422 5.93 28.16 7.10
N THR A 423 5.65 28.03 5.80
CA THR A 423 6.21 27.00 4.92
C THR A 423 7.14 27.67 3.92
N TYR A 424 8.37 27.19 3.83
CA TYR A 424 9.44 27.77 3.03
C TYR A 424 9.89 26.76 1.98
N LEU A 425 9.79 27.11 0.70
CA LEU A 425 10.39 26.33 -0.39
C LEU A 425 11.91 26.45 -0.29
N ILE A 426 12.62 25.33 -0.14
CA ILE A 426 14.09 25.31 -0.02
C ILE A 426 14.78 24.77 -1.27
N GLY A 427 14.06 24.07 -2.14
CA GLY A 427 14.62 23.59 -3.39
C GLY A 427 13.58 22.96 -4.31
N THR A 428 13.95 22.89 -5.58
CA THR A 428 13.14 22.26 -6.63
C THR A 428 14.06 21.44 -7.52
N ARG A 429 13.63 20.23 -7.87
CA ARG A 429 14.29 19.37 -8.84
C ARG A 429 13.33 18.96 -9.94
N THR A 430 13.79 18.91 -11.18
CA THR A 430 13.02 18.39 -12.31
C THR A 430 13.70 17.17 -12.90
N LEU A 431 12.92 16.10 -13.14
CA LEU A 431 13.32 14.90 -13.86
C LEU A 431 12.62 14.87 -15.22
N ALA A 432 13.24 14.24 -16.21
CA ALA A 432 12.63 14.03 -17.53
C ALA A 432 11.36 13.14 -17.47
N GLY A 433 11.25 12.33 -16.41
CA GLY A 433 10.15 11.40 -16.15
C GLY A 433 10.60 9.97 -15.92
N LEU A 434 9.67 9.13 -15.50
CA LEU A 434 9.84 7.71 -15.24
C LEU A 434 8.89 6.90 -16.12
N GLY A 435 9.41 5.87 -16.78
CA GLY A 435 8.60 4.85 -17.44
C GLY A 435 7.88 3.94 -16.44
N PRO A 436 6.94 3.11 -16.91
CA PRO A 436 6.25 2.15 -16.05
C PRO A 436 7.22 1.24 -15.29
N MET A 437 6.96 1.02 -14.00
CA MET A 437 7.78 0.22 -13.07
C MET A 437 9.21 0.73 -12.84
N GLN A 438 9.55 1.91 -13.36
CA GLN A 438 10.88 2.48 -13.21
C GLN A 438 11.05 3.09 -11.82
N ARG A 439 12.20 2.81 -11.21
CA ARG A 439 12.66 3.41 -9.96
C ARG A 439 13.81 4.36 -10.24
N TYR A 440 13.87 5.44 -9.48
CA TYR A 440 14.97 6.38 -9.55
C TYR A 440 15.29 6.94 -8.17
N GLN A 441 16.56 6.87 -7.80
CA GLN A 441 17.05 7.33 -6.51
C GLN A 441 18.20 8.32 -6.71
N TRP A 442 18.28 9.31 -5.84
CA TRP A 442 19.37 10.26 -5.80
C TRP A 442 19.47 10.93 -4.43
N THR A 443 20.62 11.55 -4.19
CA THR A 443 20.82 12.51 -3.09
C THR A 443 20.92 13.91 -3.69
N GLU A 444 20.21 14.87 -3.09
CA GLU A 444 20.26 16.29 -3.45
C GLU A 444 20.81 17.09 -2.28
N SER A 445 21.81 17.94 -2.53
CA SER A 445 22.36 18.86 -1.52
C SER A 445 21.78 20.25 -1.76
N MET A 446 21.06 20.78 -0.78
CA MET A 446 20.28 22.02 -0.89
C MET A 446 20.82 23.11 0.03
N PRO A 447 21.36 24.22 -0.50
CA PRO A 447 21.84 25.31 0.35
C PRO A 447 20.65 25.97 1.07
N ILE A 448 20.64 25.88 2.40
CA ILE A 448 19.61 26.51 3.23
C ILE A 448 19.85 28.02 3.25
N SER A 449 18.86 28.81 2.86
CA SER A 449 19.01 30.28 2.83
C SER A 449 19.44 30.83 4.19
N PRO A 450 20.49 31.68 4.25
CA PRO A 450 20.87 32.41 5.46
C PRO A 450 19.74 33.29 6.05
N THR A 451 18.75 33.65 5.22
CA THR A 451 17.63 34.50 5.62
C THR A 451 16.48 33.76 6.29
N LEU A 452 16.52 32.43 6.34
CA LEU A 452 15.51 31.66 7.07
C LEU A 452 15.64 31.94 8.58
N PRO A 453 14.54 32.10 9.34
CA PRO A 453 14.61 32.23 10.78
C PRO A 453 15.35 31.06 11.45
N SER A 454 15.95 31.28 12.62
CA SER A 454 16.38 30.15 13.46
C SER A 454 15.16 29.49 14.09
N GLY A 455 15.28 28.20 14.38
CA GLY A 455 14.24 27.44 15.04
C GLY A 455 14.16 26.01 14.55
N HIS A 456 13.02 25.40 14.83
CA HIS A 456 12.71 24.01 14.57
C HIS A 456 11.74 23.89 13.40
N TYR A 457 12.06 23.01 12.46
CA TYR A 457 11.32 22.85 11.21
C TYR A 457 10.96 21.39 10.96
N ASP A 458 9.76 21.16 10.42
CA ASP A 458 9.41 19.92 9.74
C ASP A 458 9.95 19.97 8.31
N PHE A 459 10.51 18.87 7.82
CA PHE A 459 10.83 18.70 6.41
C PHE A 459 9.61 18.14 5.66
N GLY A 460 9.34 18.64 4.47
CA GLY A 460 8.28 18.11 3.60
C GLY A 460 8.64 18.16 2.13
N TRP A 461 7.83 17.48 1.32
CA TRP A 461 7.99 17.39 -0.13
C TRP A 461 6.64 17.43 -0.83
N GLU A 462 6.68 17.73 -2.13
CA GLU A 462 5.57 17.67 -3.08
C GLU A 462 6.13 17.15 -4.41
N ILE A 463 5.43 16.20 -5.03
CA ILE A 463 5.81 15.57 -6.29
C ILE A 463 4.71 15.86 -7.33
N ASP A 464 5.09 16.49 -8.44
CA ASP A 464 4.18 16.77 -9.54
C ASP A 464 4.65 16.05 -10.80
N ALA A 465 3.93 15.02 -11.23
CA ALA A 465 4.06 14.49 -12.58
C ALA A 465 3.20 15.31 -13.57
N THR A 466 3.72 15.53 -14.79
CA THR A 466 2.93 16.19 -15.86
C THR A 466 1.85 15.28 -16.46
N ALA A 467 2.03 13.96 -16.39
CA ALA A 467 0.99 13.01 -16.73
C ALA A 467 -0.02 12.90 -15.59
N SER A 468 -1.28 12.60 -15.93
CA SER A 468 -2.29 12.30 -14.91
C SER A 468 -1.91 11.04 -14.15
N GLU A 469 -2.16 11.05 -12.85
CA GLU A 469 -1.93 9.93 -11.94
C GLU A 469 -3.25 9.26 -11.53
N TYR A 470 -3.19 8.04 -10.97
CA TYR A 470 -4.38 7.41 -10.40
C TYR A 470 -4.70 8.02 -9.04
N ASP A 471 -3.69 8.21 -8.22
CA ASP A 471 -3.76 8.87 -6.92
C ASP A 471 -2.73 9.99 -6.88
N THR A 472 -3.13 11.17 -6.41
CA THR A 472 -2.22 12.31 -6.17
C THR A 472 -2.10 12.62 -4.68
N THR A 473 -2.81 11.89 -3.82
CA THR A 473 -2.81 12.09 -2.36
C THR A 473 -1.59 11.48 -1.68
N ASN A 474 -0.79 10.72 -2.42
CA ASN A 474 0.48 10.13 -2.01
C ASN A 474 1.71 10.90 -2.54
N ASN A 475 1.48 12.06 -3.19
CA ASN A 475 2.53 12.87 -3.80
C ASN A 475 3.23 13.82 -2.83
N ASP A 476 2.64 14.11 -1.67
CA ASP A 476 3.17 15.02 -0.67
C ASP A 476 3.31 14.37 0.71
N GLY A 477 4.16 14.94 1.56
CA GLY A 477 4.42 14.39 2.87
C GLY A 477 5.28 15.27 3.77
N TRP A 478 5.27 14.94 5.07
CA TRP A 478 6.01 15.65 6.11
C TRP A 478 6.70 14.67 7.06
N LEU A 479 7.97 14.93 7.41
CA LEU A 479 8.69 14.22 8.46
C LEU A 479 8.36 14.81 9.84
N LEU A 480 7.21 14.44 10.40
CA LEU A 480 6.69 15.00 11.66
C LEU A 480 7.49 14.63 12.92
N ALA A 481 8.38 13.63 12.85
CA ALA A 481 9.18 13.14 13.99
C ALA A 481 10.67 13.45 13.89
N ARG A 482 11.11 14.13 12.82
CA ARG A 482 12.51 14.56 12.63
C ARG A 482 12.55 16.06 12.43
N THR A 483 12.76 16.76 13.53
CA THR A 483 12.94 18.21 13.54
C THR A 483 14.30 18.58 12.96
N ILE A 484 14.31 19.43 11.93
CA ILE A 484 15.50 20.14 11.46
C ILE A 484 15.65 21.40 12.32
N SER A 485 16.75 21.49 13.06
CA SER A 485 17.09 22.66 13.86
C SER A 485 17.99 23.59 13.05
N LEU A 486 17.51 24.80 12.77
CA LEU A 486 18.29 25.88 12.17
C LEU A 486 18.84 26.78 13.27
N GLU A 487 20.16 26.78 13.43
CA GLU A 487 20.84 27.56 14.46
C GLU A 487 21.35 28.92 13.94
N SER A 488 21.48 29.89 14.83
CA SER A 488 22.05 31.21 14.56
C SER A 488 23.48 31.32 15.08
N CYS A 489 24.45 31.80 14.28
CA CYS A 489 25.73 32.35 14.78
C CYS A 489 25.41 33.56 15.67
N VAL A 490 25.99 33.62 16.86
CA VAL A 490 26.13 34.85 17.67
C VAL A 490 27.60 35.22 17.54
N ASP A 491 27.86 36.37 16.92
CA ASP A 491 29.17 37.00 16.81
C ASP A 491 29.03 38.32 17.58
N ALA A 492 29.39 38.28 18.86
CA ALA A 492 29.06 39.35 19.81
C ALA A 492 30.02 40.55 19.72
N ASP A 493 31.22 40.35 19.18
CA ASP A 493 32.24 41.38 19.03
C ASP A 493 32.53 41.82 17.58
N GLN A 494 31.91 41.15 16.61
CA GLN A 494 31.91 41.46 15.17
C GLN A 494 33.25 41.24 14.47
N ASP A 495 34.07 40.30 14.93
CA ASP A 495 35.34 39.96 14.28
C ASP A 495 35.21 38.87 13.19
N GLY A 496 34.02 38.28 13.07
CA GLY A 496 33.70 37.25 12.08
C GLY A 496 33.87 35.81 12.57
N TYR A 497 34.19 35.61 13.85
CA TYR A 497 34.10 34.36 14.60
C TYR A 497 32.98 34.46 15.64
N GLY A 498 32.62 33.35 16.29
CA GLY A 498 31.58 33.36 17.31
C GLY A 498 31.46 32.05 18.07
N THR A 499 30.59 32.02 19.08
CA THR A 499 30.32 30.81 19.89
C THR A 499 29.57 29.74 19.07
N ILE A 500 29.95 28.45 19.20
CA ILE A 500 29.40 27.27 18.48
C ILE A 500 27.86 27.36 18.35
N SER A 501 27.23 27.06 17.20
CA SER A 501 27.63 26.16 16.11
C SER A 501 27.29 26.75 14.75
N SER A 502 28.24 27.40 14.07
CA SER A 502 27.94 27.94 12.75
C SER A 502 29.16 28.17 11.88
N ASN A 503 29.22 27.47 10.75
CA ASN A 503 30.07 27.73 9.60
C ASN A 503 29.55 28.90 8.71
N THR A 504 28.79 29.84 9.29
CA THR A 504 28.33 31.08 8.61
C THR A 504 28.68 32.38 9.32
N CYS A 505 29.54 32.34 10.32
CA CYS A 505 30.30 33.55 10.61
C CYS A 505 31.18 33.80 9.35
N PRO A 506 31.27 35.05 8.83
CA PRO A 506 31.66 35.35 7.45
C PRO A 506 33.06 34.88 7.03
N ILE A 507 33.83 34.29 7.96
CA ILE A 507 35.23 33.99 7.74
C ILE A 507 35.61 32.52 8.04
N HIS A 508 35.21 31.84 9.13
CA HIS A 508 35.82 30.52 9.44
C HIS A 508 35.00 29.55 10.34
N TYR A 509 35.35 28.26 10.23
CA TYR A 509 34.72 27.08 10.87
C TYR A 509 35.25 26.76 12.28
N GLN A 510 36.03 27.65 12.88
CA GLN A 510 36.63 27.46 14.21
C GLN A 510 35.91 28.33 15.24
N VAL A 511 35.80 27.80 16.46
CA VAL A 511 35.03 28.37 17.55
C VAL A 511 35.79 29.53 18.15
N ASP A 512 35.12 30.66 18.36
CA ASP A 512 35.67 31.74 19.15
C ASP A 512 35.74 31.33 20.63
N CYS A 513 36.95 31.37 21.19
CA CYS A 513 37.19 31.08 22.58
C CYS A 513 36.85 32.26 23.52
N ASP A 514 36.70 33.48 22.99
CA ASP A 514 36.22 34.68 23.69
C ASP A 514 35.46 35.64 22.74
N ASP A 515 34.23 35.26 22.39
CA ASP A 515 33.25 35.97 21.53
C ASP A 515 32.77 37.36 22.07
N ALA A 516 33.48 37.91 23.04
CA ALA A 516 33.30 39.27 23.55
C ALA A 516 34.53 40.16 23.28
N ASN A 517 35.55 39.63 22.62
CA ASN A 517 36.83 40.28 22.40
C ASN A 517 37.35 40.04 20.96
N PRO A 518 37.27 41.05 20.07
CA PRO A 518 37.57 40.90 18.65
C PRO A 518 39.07 40.75 18.34
N ALA A 519 39.91 40.62 19.38
CA ALA A 519 41.33 40.33 19.30
C ALA A 519 41.66 38.87 19.66
N VAL A 520 40.68 38.11 20.16
CA VAL A 520 40.81 36.71 20.56
C VAL A 520 39.91 35.91 19.63
N HIS A 521 40.51 35.27 18.65
CA HIS A 521 39.77 34.49 17.67
C HIS A 521 40.71 33.51 16.98
N PRO A 522 40.18 32.43 16.36
CA PRO A 522 41.00 31.48 15.65
C PRO A 522 41.96 32.14 14.64
N GLY A 523 43.25 31.82 14.74
CA GLY A 523 44.29 32.37 13.88
C GLY A 523 44.75 33.81 14.19
N ALA A 524 44.26 34.44 15.27
CA ALA A 524 44.79 35.73 15.72
C ALA A 524 46.30 35.65 16.03
N PRO A 525 47.06 36.75 15.95
CA PRO A 525 48.43 36.77 16.43
C PRO A 525 48.47 36.64 17.96
N GLU A 526 49.18 35.62 18.45
CA GLU A 526 49.46 35.47 19.89
C GLU A 526 50.20 36.69 20.45
N ILE A 527 49.73 37.22 21.58
CA ILE A 527 50.40 38.27 22.34
C ILE A 527 51.22 37.59 23.45
N PRO A 528 52.57 37.55 23.33
CA PRO A 528 53.34 36.71 24.23
C PRO A 528 53.27 37.16 25.69
N GLY A 529 52.81 36.27 26.56
CA GLY A 529 52.77 36.49 28.01
C GLY A 529 51.56 37.28 28.56
N ASN A 530 50.52 37.54 27.77
CA ASN A 530 49.27 38.18 28.24
C ASN A 530 48.35 37.26 29.09
N GLY A 531 48.56 35.94 29.03
CA GLY A 531 47.78 34.93 29.74
C GLY A 531 46.55 34.41 28.99
N ILE A 532 46.36 34.82 27.73
CA ILE A 532 45.19 34.53 26.89
C ILE A 532 45.67 33.70 25.69
N ASP A 533 44.89 32.68 25.31
CA ASP A 533 45.08 31.93 24.05
C ASP A 533 44.41 32.73 22.94
N ASP A 534 45.10 33.75 22.42
CA ASP A 534 44.51 34.73 21.50
C ASP A 534 44.05 34.07 20.19
N ASN A 535 44.71 32.98 19.79
CA ASN A 535 44.40 32.30 18.52
C ASN A 535 43.53 31.04 18.67
N CYS A 536 43.02 30.79 19.88
CA CYS A 536 42.14 29.67 20.22
C CYS A 536 42.68 28.28 19.78
N ASN A 537 44.00 28.07 19.77
CA ASN A 537 44.60 26.79 19.34
C ASN A 537 44.80 25.80 20.51
N GLY A 538 44.42 26.19 21.73
CA GLY A 538 44.58 25.40 22.96
C GLY A 538 45.93 25.60 23.65
N THR A 539 46.80 26.49 23.16
CA THR A 539 48.12 26.78 23.72
C THR A 539 48.49 28.25 23.63
N GLN A 540 48.74 28.87 24.78
CA GLN A 540 49.30 30.22 24.84
C GLN A 540 50.76 30.25 24.39
N GLN A 541 51.15 31.25 23.60
CA GLN A 541 52.56 31.55 23.37
C GLN A 541 53.19 32.28 24.57
N CYS A 542 53.92 31.54 25.41
CA CYS A 542 54.74 32.15 26.47
C CYS A 542 55.94 32.90 25.86
N GLY A 543 56.02 34.21 26.04
CA GLY A 543 57.13 35.02 25.54
C GLY A 543 58.48 34.55 26.09
N VAL A 544 59.39 34.17 25.19
CA VAL A 544 60.82 34.14 25.51
C VAL A 544 61.29 35.58 25.65
N VAL A 545 61.54 36.00 26.90
CA VAL A 545 62.22 37.26 27.18
C VAL A 545 63.56 37.23 26.43
N PRO A 546 63.88 38.21 25.56
CA PRO A 546 65.16 38.20 24.85
C PRO A 546 66.30 38.25 25.86
N ALA A 547 67.23 37.30 25.73
CA ALA A 547 68.39 37.19 26.61
C ALA A 547 69.13 38.53 26.67
N ILE A 548 69.33 39.05 27.88
CA ILE A 548 70.14 40.22 28.15
C ILE A 548 71.57 39.92 27.65
N PRO A 549 72.12 40.69 26.70
CA PRO A 549 73.46 40.43 26.18
C PRO A 549 74.49 40.94 27.19
N GLY A 550 75.03 40.05 28.03
CA GLY A 550 76.07 40.43 28.97
C GLY A 550 76.33 39.43 30.09
N ALA A 551 76.76 38.22 29.74
CA ALA A 551 77.52 37.36 30.66
C ALA A 551 78.33 36.34 29.86
N SER A 552 79.46 36.80 29.34
CA SER A 552 80.51 35.92 28.81
C SER A 552 81.34 35.36 29.95
N GLU A 553 81.63 34.07 29.83
CA GLU A 553 82.73 33.32 30.47
C GLU A 553 82.55 32.91 31.94
N LEU A 554 82.38 31.59 32.13
CA LEU A 554 83.40 30.75 32.75
C LEU A 554 83.05 29.26 32.57
N GLY A 555 83.97 28.51 31.96
CA GLY A 555 84.39 27.21 32.50
C GLY A 555 83.55 25.96 32.22
N ARG A 556 83.84 25.32 31.07
CA ARG A 556 84.27 23.90 30.94
C ARG A 556 83.72 22.82 31.91
N ALA A 557 83.12 21.82 31.25
CA ALA A 557 83.47 20.39 31.31
C ALA A 557 82.86 19.45 32.37
N MET A 558 82.28 18.37 31.82
CA MET A 558 82.31 16.97 32.25
C MET A 558 81.63 16.52 33.57
N ALA A 559 80.57 15.72 33.35
CA ALA A 559 80.45 14.30 33.75
C ALA A 559 79.97 13.87 35.17
N PHE A 560 79.18 12.78 35.14
CA PHE A 560 78.75 11.83 36.20
C PHE A 560 77.70 12.33 37.23
N ALA A 561 76.78 11.54 37.79
CA ALA A 561 76.17 10.24 37.49
C ALA A 561 75.04 9.95 38.52
N ALA A 562 73.89 9.45 38.04
CA ALA A 562 73.05 8.37 38.60
C ALA A 562 72.36 8.53 40.01
N PRO A 563 71.49 7.59 40.48
CA PRO A 563 70.02 7.76 40.51
C PRO A 563 69.30 7.27 41.82
N LEU A 564 67.96 7.41 41.92
CA LEU A 564 67.06 6.58 42.77
C LEU A 564 65.60 6.83 42.33
N LEU A 565 64.92 5.98 41.55
CA LEU A 565 64.31 4.64 41.79
C LEU A 565 63.14 4.61 42.81
N VAL A 566 61.91 4.44 42.31
CA VAL A 566 60.86 3.46 42.74
C VAL A 566 59.84 3.37 41.57
N LEU A 567 59.92 2.38 40.65
CA LEU A 567 59.30 1.04 40.64
C LEU A 567 57.76 0.97 40.64
N VAL A 568 57.18 0.67 39.47
CA VAL A 568 55.90 -0.05 39.31
C VAL A 568 56.19 -1.29 38.46
N PRO A 569 55.74 -2.50 38.85
CA PRO A 569 56.20 -3.77 38.27
C PRO A 569 55.37 -4.23 37.06
N GLY A 570 56.02 -5.10 36.27
CA GLY A 570 55.50 -5.70 35.03
C GLY A 570 54.50 -6.85 35.21
N GLY A 571 54.07 -7.39 34.06
CA GLY A 571 53.31 -8.63 33.93
C GLY A 571 52.56 -8.67 32.59
N MET A 572 53.09 -9.17 31.47
CA MET A 572 53.40 -10.56 31.08
C MET A 572 52.43 -11.05 30.01
N PHE A 573 53.01 -11.40 28.86
CA PHE A 573 52.42 -12.08 27.72
C PHE A 573 51.71 -13.39 28.10
N MET A 574 50.59 -13.69 27.43
CA MET A 574 50.27 -15.06 27.03
C MET A 574 49.62 -15.11 25.64
N ARG A 575 50.33 -15.78 24.73
CA ARG A 575 49.78 -16.46 23.56
C ARG A 575 49.03 -17.72 24.03
N GLY A 576 47.89 -18.03 23.43
CA GLY A 576 47.26 -19.35 23.53
C GLY A 576 46.45 -19.66 22.28
N ARG A 577 46.96 -20.55 21.43
CA ARG A 577 46.29 -21.10 20.24
C ARG A 577 45.91 -22.56 20.52
N MET A 578 44.73 -22.95 20.02
CA MET A 578 44.24 -24.31 19.69
C MET A 578 43.79 -25.25 20.82
N ARG A 579 42.55 -25.79 20.71
CA ARG A 579 42.29 -27.08 20.03
C ARG A 579 40.78 -27.40 19.87
N ARG A 580 40.55 -28.36 18.96
CA ARG A 580 39.35 -28.90 18.29
C ARG A 580 38.54 -29.92 19.10
N MET A 581 37.35 -30.24 18.56
CA MET A 581 36.43 -31.41 18.76
C MET A 581 35.56 -31.35 20.02
N ARG A 582 34.25 -31.65 19.98
CA ARG A 582 33.48 -32.59 19.17
C ARG A 582 32.24 -31.98 18.55
#